data_AF-A0A6G2KT93-F1
#
_entry.id   AF-A0A6G2KT93-F1
#
_cell.length_a   1.000
_cell.length_b   1.000
_cell.length_c   1.000
_cell.angle_alpha   90.00
_cell.angle_beta   90.00
_cell.angle_gamma   90.00
#
_symmetry.space_group_name_H-M   'P 1'
#
loop_
_entity.id
_entity.type
_entity.pdbx_description
1 polymer ?
#
loop_
_entity_poly.entity_id
_entity_poly.type
_entity_poly.pdbx_seq_one_letter_code
_entity_poly.pdbx_strand_id
1 'polypeptide(L)' 'MPVDPVCGIELDKELALEHVHKGKTYYFCCNGCRLIFIKPRRWR' A
#
# COMPACT_ATOMS: atom_id res chain seq x y z
N MET A 1 -6.02 -11.28 -6.71
CA MET A 1 -5.52 -10.84 -5.40
C MET A 1 -4.92 -9.45 -5.56
N PRO A 2 -5.18 -8.49 -4.67
CA PRO A 2 -4.50 -7.19 -4.72
C PRO A 2 -2.99 -7.35 -4.56
N VAL A 3 -2.25 -6.51 -5.27
CA VAL A 3 -0.79 -6.42 -5.19
C VAL A 3 -0.42 -5.15 -4.43
N ASP A 4 0.44 -5.27 -3.44
CA ASP A 4 0.96 -4.10 -2.72
C ASP A 4 1.84 -3.26 -3.67
N PRO A 5 1.51 -1.98 -3.92
CA PRO A 5 2.23 -1.16 -4.90
C PRO A 5 3.64 -0.75 -4.45
N VAL A 6 4.02 -1.02 -3.20
CA VAL A 6 5.33 -0.68 -2.62
C VAL A 6 6.29 -1.87 -2.69
N CYS A 7 5.84 -3.06 -2.29
CA CYS A 7 6.69 -4.26 -2.24
C CYS A 7 6.40 -5.31 -3.32
N GLY A 8 5.28 -5.19 -4.03
CA GLY A 8 4.92 -6.08 -5.14
C GLY A 8 4.40 -7.46 -4.70
N ILE A 9 4.13 -7.68 -3.42
CA ILE A 9 3.58 -8.95 -2.94
C ILE A 9 2.08 -9.04 -3.23
N GLU A 10 1.62 -10.24 -3.58
CA GLU A 10 0.20 -10.57 -3.60
C GLU A 10 -0.29 -10.80 -2.17
N LEU A 11 -1.42 -10.22 -1.84
CA LEU A 11 -2.05 -10.40 -0.53
C LEU A 11 -3.54 -10.66 -0.66
N ASP A 12 -4.11 -11.32 0.34
CA ASP A 12 -5.55 -11.51 0.40
C ASP A 12 -6.25 -10.20 0.69
N LYS A 13 -7.27 -9.90 -0.11
CA LYS A 13 -8.03 -8.63 -0.04
C LYS A 13 -8.68 -8.43 1.34
N GLU A 14 -9.05 -9.51 2.01
CA GLU A 14 -9.69 -9.50 3.33
C GLU A 14 -8.72 -9.16 4.47
N LEU A 15 -7.43 -9.48 4.29
CA LEU A 15 -6.36 -9.18 5.25
C LEU A 15 -5.59 -7.89 4.90
N ALA A 16 -5.89 -7.32 3.74
CA ALA A 16 -5.23 -6.13 3.22
C ALA A 16 -5.61 -4.86 3.99
N LEU A 17 -4.62 -3.98 4.18
CA LEU A 17 -4.90 -2.61 4.60
C LEU A 17 -5.32 -1.79 3.39
N GLU A 18 -6.55 -1.28 3.41
CA GLU A 18 -7.03 -0.38 2.36
C GLU A 18 -6.64 1.09 2.64
N HIS A 19 -6.37 1.83 1.55
CA HIS A 19 -6.18 3.26 1.62
C HIS A 19 -6.63 3.93 0.32
N VAL A 20 -7.47 4.96 0.45
CA VAL A 20 -7.92 5.75 -0.69
C VAL A 20 -6.93 6.89 -0.94
N HIS A 21 -6.33 6.91 -2.14
CA HIS A 21 -5.42 7.96 -2.59
C HIS A 21 -5.81 8.42 -4.00
N LYS A 22 -6.02 9.73 -4.18
CA LYS A 22 -6.44 10.34 -5.46
C LYS A 22 -7.69 9.68 -6.08
N GLY A 23 -8.67 9.30 -5.25
CA GLY A 23 -9.90 8.65 -5.69
C GLY A 23 -9.76 7.18 -6.10
N LYS A 24 -8.59 6.56 -5.87
CA LYS A 24 -8.36 5.12 -6.08
C LYS A 24 -8.11 4.42 -4.77
N THR A 25 -8.68 3.23 -4.59
CA THR A 25 -8.41 2.37 -3.44
C THR A 25 -7.18 1.52 -3.72
N TYR A 26 -6.19 1.62 -2.83
CA TYR A 26 -4.98 0.82 -2.83
C TYR A 26 -4.99 -0.13 -1.63
N TYR A 27 -4.25 -1.23 -1.77
CA TYR A 27 -4.18 -2.30 -0.78
C TYR A 27 -2.71 -2.52 -0.39
N PHE A 28 -2.45 -2.73 0.90
CA PHE A 28 -1.09 -2.86 1.45
C PHE A 28 -0.98 -4.08 2.36
N CYS A 29 0.15 -4.77 2.30
CA CYS A 29 0.46 -5.93 3.14
C CYS A 29 0.70 -5.55 4.60
N CYS A 30 1.16 -4.32 4.85
CA CYS A 30 1.40 -3.83 6.19
C CYS A 30 1.35 -2.30 6.25
N ASN A 31 1.27 -1.77 7.48
CA ASN A 31 1.22 -0.32 7.70
C ASN A 31 2.52 0.38 7.23
N GLY A 32 3.65 -0.34 7.22
CA GLY A 32 4.92 0.16 6.69
C GLY A 32 4.84 0.53 5.22
N CYS A 33 4.33 -0.37 4.37
CA CYS A 33 4.10 -0.11 2.94
C CYS A 33 3.14 1.06 2.73
N ARG A 34 2.03 1.09 3.47
CA ARG A 34 1.09 2.23 3.43
C ARG A 34 1.77 3.57 3.75
N LEU A 35 2.62 3.62 4.78
CA LEU A 35 3.33 4.84 5.16
C LEU A 35 4.35 5.27 4.09
N ILE A 36 5.09 4.32 3.50
CA ILE A 36 6.03 4.58 2.40
C ILE A 36 5.28 5.16 1.19
N PHE A 37 4.10 4.62 0.89
CA PHE A 37 3.26 5.09 -0.21
C PHE A 37 2.73 6.52 0.02
N ILE A 38 2.28 6.84 1.23
CA ILE A 38 1.73 8.17 1.57
C ILE A 38 2.84 9.21 1.70
N LYS A 39 3.99 8.82 2.26
CA LYS A 39 5.13 9.70 2.50
C LYS A 39 6.39 9.00 2.00
N PRO A 40 6.64 9.03 0.68
CA PRO A 40 7.90 8.54 0.15
C PRO A 40 9.00 9.35 0.84
N ARG A 41 9.86 8.66 1.59
CA ARG A 41 11.00 9.31 2.25
C ARG A 41 11.84 9.91 1.14
N ARG A 42 11.76 11.24 0.98
CA ARG A 42 12.75 12.04 0.26
C ARG A 42 14.05 11.91 1.05
N TRP A 43 14.83 10.89 0.73
CA TRP A 43 16.25 10.89 1.07
C TRP A 43 16.88 11.94 0.15
N ARG A 44 17.18 13.11 0.71
CA ARG A 44 18.06 14.11 0.11
C ARG A 44 19.43 13.95 0.75
#